data_AF-A0A538KN05-F1
#
_entry.id   AF-A0A538KN05-F1
#
_cell.length_a   1.000
_cell.length_b   1.000
_cell.length_c   1.000
_cell.angle_alpha   90.00
_cell.angle_beta   90.00
_cell.angle_gamma   90.00
#
_symmetry.space_group_name_H-M   'P 1'
#
loop_
_entity.id
_entity.type
_entity.pdbx_description
1 polymer ?
#
loop_
_entity_poly.entity_id
_entity_poly.type
_entity_poly.pdbx_seq_one_letter_code
_entity_poly.pdbx_strand_id
1 'polypeptide(L)'
;MRLALSILALTLALAAPAAHADGLPPVRHAFVIVLENKDFDQSFGPNSGAPYLARTLTREGQLLRQYYGTSHVSLGNYITMISGQAPNPDTQGDCMVGYKDVFPGTPTPDGQVLGAGCIYPHEVQTLGGQLQQKGLDWKGYMEDMGTPCRHPAIGERDDTQTARADDQYAMRHNPFMYFHSVIDDDANCRSHVVDLKALAGDLQDAATTAAVSFITPDLCSDGHDAPCIDGRPGGLASADAFLKEWVPRITGSPAFADGGLLFITWDEANVGAGRQSEACCDQPTGPNTPQPGIFGRGGGQTGSVAISPFVVPGSVNDTQYNHYSLLRSLEDLFGLGHLGYAGQSGLRAFGSDVFGAEATVDLTQTTGSSARCQFRALSARGGRLSPGSLVTALRLVRRRGRSPVLVITTARRARLYVRESGRPARRLQARRCGAVRVTLSRRHGRVALAASVRQGTERRTVVY
;
A
#
# COMPACT_ATOMS: atom_id res chain seq x y z
N MET A 1 -55.69 14.73 -38.34
CA MET A 1 -54.68 15.07 -37.33
C MET A 1 -54.82 14.13 -36.13
N ARG A 2 -53.94 13.14 -35.98
CA ARG A 2 -53.83 12.32 -34.76
C ARG A 2 -52.43 12.56 -34.17
N LEU A 3 -52.37 13.21 -33.01
CA LEU A 3 -51.16 13.40 -32.23
C LEU A 3 -50.73 12.04 -31.65
N ALA A 4 -49.46 11.66 -31.83
CA ALA A 4 -48.83 10.58 -31.10
C ALA A 4 -47.89 11.20 -30.04
N LEU A 5 -48.18 10.95 -28.76
CA LEU A 5 -47.28 11.26 -27.65
C LEU A 5 -46.25 10.13 -27.52
N SER A 6 -44.98 10.45 -27.70
CA SER A 6 -43.86 9.55 -27.39
C SER A 6 -43.42 9.77 -25.94
N ILE A 7 -43.63 8.78 -25.08
CA ILE A 7 -43.12 8.78 -23.70
C ILE A 7 -41.67 8.27 -23.74
N LEU A 8 -40.72 9.13 -23.39
CA LEU A 8 -39.31 8.78 -23.23
C LEU A 8 -39.12 8.15 -21.84
N ALA A 9 -38.91 6.85 -21.77
CA ALA A 9 -38.56 6.15 -20.53
C ALA A 9 -37.08 6.42 -20.19
N LEU A 10 -36.84 7.17 -19.11
CA LEU A 10 -35.52 7.40 -18.55
C LEU A 10 -35.10 6.17 -17.74
N THR A 11 -34.29 5.29 -18.31
CA THR A 11 -33.68 4.16 -17.57
C THR A 11 -32.52 4.67 -16.73
N LEU A 12 -32.74 4.74 -15.40
CA LEU A 12 -31.66 4.91 -14.42
C LEU A 12 -30.80 3.63 -14.43
N ALA A 13 -29.65 3.68 -15.08
CA ALA A 13 -28.66 2.61 -14.97
C ALA A 13 -28.00 2.69 -13.59
N LEU A 14 -28.39 1.82 -12.66
CA LEU A 14 -27.59 1.58 -11.45
C LEU A 14 -26.26 0.97 -11.89
N ALA A 15 -25.16 1.69 -11.67
CA ALA A 15 -23.81 1.16 -11.87
C ALA A 15 -23.62 -0.08 -10.98
N ALA A 16 -23.43 -1.24 -11.60
CA ALA A 16 -23.04 -2.44 -10.90
C ALA A 16 -21.61 -2.24 -10.32
N PRO A 17 -21.32 -2.73 -9.10
CA PRO A 17 -19.97 -2.67 -8.57
C PRO A 17 -19.03 -3.47 -9.48
N ALA A 18 -17.87 -2.89 -9.76
CA ALA A 18 -16.82 -3.54 -10.54
C ALA A 18 -16.50 -4.91 -9.93
N ALA A 19 -16.55 -5.96 -10.75
CA ALA A 19 -16.08 -7.29 -10.37
C ALA A 19 -14.59 -7.17 -10.02
N HIS A 20 -14.25 -7.49 -8.77
CA HIS A 20 -12.85 -7.64 -8.37
C HIS A 20 -12.28 -8.87 -9.07
N ALA A 21 -11.00 -8.85 -9.45
CA ALA A 21 -10.33 -10.04 -9.96
C ALA A 21 -10.49 -11.19 -8.94
N ASP A 22 -10.91 -12.36 -9.42
CA ASP A 22 -11.23 -13.52 -8.57
C ASP A 22 -10.09 -13.83 -7.59
N GLY A 23 -10.34 -13.66 -6.29
CA GLY A 23 -9.43 -14.07 -5.21
C GLY A 23 -8.57 -12.97 -4.56
N LEU A 24 -8.62 -11.71 -5.03
CA LEU A 24 -7.97 -10.58 -4.35
C LEU A 24 -8.86 -9.93 -3.27
N PRO A 25 -8.29 -9.35 -2.21
CA PRO A 25 -9.07 -8.67 -1.19
C PRO A 25 -9.73 -7.39 -1.74
N PRO A 26 -10.85 -6.95 -1.14
CA PRO A 26 -11.54 -5.73 -1.54
C PRO A 26 -10.83 -4.49 -0.97
N VAL A 27 -9.62 -4.21 -1.45
CA VAL A 27 -8.91 -2.96 -1.15
C VAL A 27 -9.62 -1.82 -1.88
N ARG A 28 -9.92 -0.75 -1.15
CA ARG A 28 -10.56 0.45 -1.71
C ARG A 28 -9.66 1.67 -1.64
N HIS A 29 -8.71 1.66 -0.70
CA HIS A 29 -7.75 2.74 -0.48
C HIS A 29 -6.34 2.16 -0.32
N ALA A 30 -5.47 2.44 -1.27
CA ALA A 30 -4.06 2.11 -1.20
C ALA A 30 -3.22 3.36 -0.92
N PHE A 31 -2.34 3.29 0.07
CA PHE A 31 -1.39 4.32 0.42
C PHE A 31 0.00 3.77 0.15
N VAL A 32 0.77 4.45 -0.69
CA VAL A 32 2.15 4.07 -1.02
C VAL A 32 3.05 5.15 -0.47
N ILE A 33 3.85 4.83 0.55
CA ILE A 33 4.91 5.70 1.05
C ILE A 33 6.23 5.19 0.45
N VAL A 34 6.92 6.06 -0.28
CA VAL A 34 8.24 5.76 -0.86
C VAL A 34 9.29 6.59 -0.10
N LEU A 35 10.25 5.88 0.48
CA LEU A 35 11.44 6.41 1.13
C LEU A 35 12.64 6.30 0.17
N GLU A 36 13.78 6.90 0.53
CA GLU A 36 14.94 7.04 -0.36
C GLU A 36 16.16 6.18 0.02
N ASN A 37 16.69 5.45 -0.97
CA ASN A 37 18.04 4.87 -1.06
C ASN A 37 18.49 4.04 0.15
N LYS A 38 17.88 2.91 0.52
CA LYS A 38 18.41 2.07 1.62
C LYS A 38 18.39 0.57 1.36
N ASP A 39 19.54 -0.04 1.68
CA ASP A 39 19.71 -1.48 1.67
C ASP A 39 18.81 -2.15 2.72
N PHE A 40 18.31 -3.35 2.41
CA PHE A 40 17.49 -4.15 3.34
C PHE A 40 18.10 -4.26 4.76
N ASP A 41 19.41 -4.52 4.86
CA ASP A 41 20.07 -4.71 6.15
C ASP A 41 20.18 -3.41 6.96
N GLN A 42 20.24 -2.25 6.31
CA GLN A 42 20.21 -0.95 6.99
C GLN A 42 18.80 -0.62 7.48
N SER A 43 17.79 -0.88 6.65
CA SER A 43 16.39 -0.56 6.94
C SER A 43 15.79 -1.50 7.99
N PHE A 44 16.02 -2.81 7.86
CA PHE A 44 15.33 -3.83 8.66
C PHE A 44 16.26 -4.65 9.56
N GLY A 45 17.58 -4.58 9.36
CA GLY A 45 18.57 -5.31 10.15
C GLY A 45 18.62 -4.88 11.62
N PRO A 46 19.35 -5.63 12.47
CA PRO A 46 19.36 -5.48 13.93
C PRO A 46 19.70 -4.05 14.41
N ASN A 47 20.52 -3.33 13.65
CA ASN A 47 21.05 -2.02 13.98
C ASN A 47 20.38 -0.86 13.22
N SER A 48 19.20 -1.09 12.64
CA SER A 48 18.47 -0.06 11.90
C SER A 48 18.26 1.20 12.73
N GLY A 49 18.57 2.36 12.13
CA GLY A 49 18.29 3.69 12.68
C GLY A 49 16.80 4.04 12.71
N ALA A 50 15.95 3.21 12.11
CA ALA A 50 14.50 3.37 12.05
C ALA A 50 13.75 2.26 12.82
N PRO A 51 13.78 2.27 14.17
CA PRO A 51 13.18 1.19 14.97
C PRO A 51 11.65 1.09 14.87
N TYR A 52 10.94 2.18 14.58
CA TYR A 52 9.49 2.10 14.33
C TYR A 52 9.21 1.35 13.03
N LEU A 53 9.90 1.67 11.93
CA LEU A 53 9.84 0.90 10.69
C LEU A 53 10.27 -0.56 10.91
N ALA A 54 11.49 -0.76 11.39
CA ALA A 54 12.17 -2.05 11.42
C ALA A 54 11.59 -3.05 12.43
N ARG A 55 10.88 -2.56 13.46
CA ARG A 55 10.36 -3.40 14.56
C ARG A 55 8.87 -3.26 14.75
N THR A 56 8.32 -2.06 14.72
CA THR A 56 6.90 -1.85 15.03
C THR A 56 6.05 -2.18 13.82
N LEU A 57 6.34 -1.56 12.68
CA LEU A 57 5.58 -1.78 11.45
C LEU A 57 5.72 -3.21 10.93
N THR A 58 6.89 -3.83 11.04
CA THR A 58 7.08 -5.26 10.69
C THR A 58 6.27 -6.23 11.58
N ARG A 59 5.93 -5.84 12.81
CA ARG A 59 5.03 -6.62 13.69
C ARG A 59 3.55 -6.37 13.41
N GLU A 60 3.21 -5.20 12.91
CA GLU A 60 1.83 -4.79 12.62
C GLU A 60 1.39 -5.18 11.21
N GLY A 61 2.34 -5.28 10.27
CA GLY A 61 2.13 -5.72 8.90
C GLY A 61 2.88 -7.01 8.55
N GLN A 62 3.15 -7.20 7.26
CA GLN A 62 4.02 -8.24 6.73
C GLN A 62 5.30 -7.61 6.18
N LEU A 63 6.45 -8.20 6.52
CA LEU A 63 7.76 -7.81 5.95
C LEU A 63 8.02 -8.61 4.67
N LEU A 64 8.14 -7.91 3.53
CA LEU A 64 8.58 -8.47 2.26
C LEU A 64 10.10 -8.31 2.19
N ARG A 65 10.85 -9.39 2.42
CA ARG A 65 12.32 -9.31 2.48
C ARG A 65 12.94 -9.21 1.10
N GLN A 66 12.34 -9.87 0.12
CA GLN A 66 12.86 -9.96 -1.25
C GLN A 66 12.17 -8.92 -2.16
N TYR A 67 12.10 -7.66 -1.69
CA TYR A 67 11.61 -6.54 -2.48
C TYR A 67 12.78 -5.71 -3.02
N TYR A 68 12.72 -5.33 -4.28
CA TYR A 68 13.81 -4.71 -5.03
C TYR A 68 13.40 -3.41 -5.72
N GLY A 69 14.32 -2.45 -5.74
CA GLY A 69 14.26 -1.31 -6.66
C GLY A 69 14.45 -1.79 -8.11
N THR A 70 14.01 -0.99 -9.07
CA THR A 70 14.08 -1.32 -10.50
C THR A 70 15.18 -0.58 -11.24
N SER A 71 15.71 0.49 -10.68
CA SER A 71 16.77 1.28 -11.31
C SER A 71 17.67 1.94 -10.28
N HIS A 72 18.77 2.52 -10.79
CA HIS A 72 19.50 3.63 -10.21
C HIS A 72 19.58 4.74 -11.26
N VAL A 73 19.51 6.02 -10.94
CA VAL A 73 19.16 6.59 -9.63
C VAL A 73 17.63 6.76 -9.47
N SER A 74 17.21 7.50 -8.45
CA SER A 74 15.86 7.58 -7.90
C SER A 74 14.72 7.71 -8.90
N LEU A 75 14.74 8.72 -9.78
CA LEU A 75 13.59 9.10 -10.63
C LEU A 75 13.05 7.93 -11.47
N GLY A 76 13.92 7.06 -11.97
CA GLY A 76 13.52 5.88 -12.74
C GLY A 76 12.58 4.94 -11.96
N ASN A 77 12.77 4.82 -10.65
CA ASN A 77 11.96 3.97 -9.77
C ASN A 77 10.57 4.59 -9.54
N TYR A 78 10.52 5.90 -9.27
CA TYR A 78 9.26 6.63 -9.13
C TYR A 78 8.40 6.57 -10.40
N ILE A 79 9.03 6.80 -11.56
CA ILE A 79 8.37 6.67 -12.87
C ILE A 79 7.86 5.24 -13.08
N THR A 80 8.68 4.24 -12.75
CA THR A 80 8.30 2.83 -12.83
C THR A 80 7.03 2.54 -12.04
N MET A 81 6.93 3.01 -10.79
CA MET A 81 5.83 2.73 -9.89
C MET A 81 4.47 3.26 -10.36
N ILE A 82 4.43 4.23 -11.27
CA ILE A 82 3.17 4.79 -11.78
C ILE A 82 2.92 4.56 -13.27
N SER A 83 3.88 4.04 -14.04
CA SER A 83 3.74 3.94 -15.51
C SER A 83 4.31 2.66 -16.12
N GLY A 84 5.06 1.88 -15.34
CA GLY A 84 5.74 0.69 -15.83
C GLY A 84 6.82 0.98 -16.88
N GLN A 85 7.25 2.24 -17.04
CA GLN A 85 8.37 2.60 -17.92
C GLN A 85 9.69 2.25 -17.25
N ALA A 86 10.58 1.59 -17.98
CA ALA A 86 11.97 1.44 -17.62
C ALA A 86 12.72 2.78 -17.77
N PRO A 87 13.82 2.97 -17.01
CA PRO A 87 14.61 4.20 -17.12
C PRO A 87 15.16 4.40 -18.54
N ASN A 88 15.31 5.66 -18.92
CA ASN A 88 16.09 6.12 -20.05
C ASN A 88 17.32 6.91 -19.55
N PRO A 89 18.27 7.29 -20.42
CA PRO A 89 19.49 7.97 -19.97
C PRO A 89 19.28 9.24 -19.12
N ASP A 90 18.23 10.03 -19.38
CA ASP A 90 17.96 11.25 -18.61
C ASP A 90 17.25 10.95 -17.29
N THR A 91 16.28 10.03 -17.27
CA THR A 91 15.63 9.62 -16.01
C THR A 91 16.56 8.81 -15.12
N GLN A 92 17.56 8.14 -15.71
CA GLN A 92 18.62 7.43 -14.99
C GLN A 92 19.62 8.39 -14.32
N GLY A 93 19.55 9.68 -14.62
CA GLY A 93 20.30 10.75 -13.97
C GLY A 93 19.38 11.82 -13.37
N ASP A 94 18.22 11.41 -12.84
CA ASP A 94 17.23 12.26 -12.16
C ASP A 94 16.72 13.48 -12.95
N CYS A 95 16.87 13.44 -14.28
CA CYS A 95 16.59 14.57 -15.17
C CYS A 95 17.25 15.90 -14.73
N MET A 96 18.51 15.83 -14.24
CA MET A 96 19.22 17.01 -13.76
C MET A 96 19.53 18.05 -14.85
N VAL A 97 19.63 17.62 -16.12
CA VAL A 97 20.05 18.46 -17.26
C VAL A 97 18.86 18.78 -18.15
N GLY A 98 17.97 19.61 -17.61
CA GLY A 98 16.83 20.20 -18.32
C GLY A 98 15.58 19.32 -18.32
N TYR A 99 14.46 19.92 -17.91
CA TYR A 99 13.15 19.29 -17.88
C TYR A 99 12.54 19.27 -19.29
N LYS A 100 12.77 18.19 -20.05
CA LYS A 100 12.54 18.14 -21.50
C LYS A 100 11.74 16.91 -21.95
N ASP A 101 11.05 17.05 -23.06
CA ASP A 101 10.26 15.99 -23.69
C ASP A 101 11.10 14.78 -24.07
N VAL A 102 10.53 13.59 -23.90
CA VAL A 102 11.13 12.36 -24.40
C VAL A 102 11.09 12.38 -25.93
N PHE A 103 12.26 12.36 -26.56
CA PHE A 103 12.43 12.32 -28.01
C PHE A 103 13.26 11.08 -28.43
N PRO A 104 12.84 10.31 -29.45
CA PRO A 104 11.69 10.56 -30.34
C PRO A 104 10.31 10.28 -29.72
N GLY A 105 10.23 9.68 -28.53
CA GLY A 105 8.93 9.40 -27.89
C GLY A 105 8.19 8.23 -28.54
N THR A 106 8.90 7.29 -29.16
CA THR A 106 8.30 6.23 -29.96
C THR A 106 7.77 5.10 -29.07
N PRO A 107 6.47 4.79 -29.06
CA PRO A 107 5.94 3.69 -28.26
C PRO A 107 6.37 2.33 -28.82
N THR A 108 6.52 1.35 -27.94
CA THR A 108 6.81 -0.06 -28.26
C THR A 108 5.60 -0.95 -27.94
N PRO A 109 5.52 -2.17 -28.52
CA PRO A 109 4.38 -3.07 -28.30
C PRO A 109 4.16 -3.50 -26.84
N ASP A 110 5.23 -3.52 -26.04
CA ASP A 110 5.23 -3.82 -24.60
C ASP A 110 5.00 -2.56 -23.73
N GLY A 111 4.52 -1.47 -24.35
CA GLY A 111 4.09 -0.25 -23.67
C GLY A 111 5.24 0.62 -23.16
N GLN A 112 6.48 0.36 -23.55
CA GLN A 112 7.62 1.26 -23.28
C GLN A 112 7.65 2.42 -24.29
N VAL A 113 8.43 3.46 -23.98
CA VAL A 113 8.69 4.57 -24.90
C VAL A 113 10.19 4.70 -25.17
N LEU A 114 10.56 4.67 -26.45
CA LEU A 114 11.93 4.90 -26.90
C LEU A 114 12.28 6.38 -26.91
N GLY A 115 13.41 6.72 -26.30
CA GLY A 115 13.97 8.06 -26.39
C GLY A 115 14.76 8.48 -25.16
N ALA A 116 15.18 9.73 -25.20
CA ALA A 116 15.84 10.43 -24.11
C ALA A 116 15.05 11.72 -23.82
N GLY A 117 15.06 12.16 -22.56
CA GLY A 117 14.18 13.17 -21.99
C GLY A 117 13.49 12.62 -20.75
N CYS A 118 12.70 13.44 -20.08
CA CYS A 118 12.00 13.01 -18.88
C CYS A 118 10.51 13.31 -18.87
N ILE A 119 9.99 14.09 -19.82
CA ILE A 119 8.54 14.31 -19.95
C ILE A 119 7.99 13.36 -21.01
N TYR A 120 7.24 12.36 -20.55
CA TYR A 120 6.66 11.34 -21.42
C TYR A 120 5.47 11.92 -22.21
N PRO A 121 5.28 11.50 -23.49
CA PRO A 121 4.16 11.94 -24.32
C PRO A 121 2.79 11.70 -23.68
N HIS A 122 1.79 12.49 -24.07
CA HIS A 122 0.44 12.43 -23.51
C HIS A 122 -0.21 11.04 -23.63
N GLU A 123 0.15 10.26 -24.64
CA GLU A 123 -0.35 8.91 -24.85
C GLU A 123 0.13 7.92 -23.78
N VAL A 124 1.23 8.23 -23.08
CA VAL A 124 1.76 7.41 -22.00
C VAL A 124 0.88 7.58 -20.77
N GLN A 125 0.14 6.52 -20.48
CA GLN A 125 -0.76 6.46 -19.34
C GLN A 125 0.03 6.30 -18.03
N THR A 126 -0.57 6.84 -16.96
CA THR A 126 -0.13 6.62 -15.58
C THR A 126 -1.21 5.86 -14.81
N LEU A 127 -0.86 5.30 -13.66
CA LEU A 127 -1.80 4.71 -12.70
C LEU A 127 -2.89 5.71 -12.34
N GLY A 128 -2.53 6.98 -12.15
CA GLY A 128 -3.49 8.07 -11.92
C GLY A 128 -4.49 8.21 -13.06
N GLY A 129 -3.99 8.28 -14.31
CA GLY A 129 -4.84 8.36 -15.50
C GLY A 129 -5.80 7.16 -15.63
N GLN A 130 -5.34 5.95 -15.35
CA GLN A 130 -6.19 4.75 -15.36
C GLN A 130 -7.28 4.77 -14.28
N LEU A 131 -6.95 5.24 -13.07
CA LEU A 131 -7.91 5.39 -11.98
C LEU A 131 -9.01 6.41 -12.35
N GLN A 132 -8.63 7.55 -12.93
CA GLN A 132 -9.60 8.56 -13.37
C GLN A 132 -10.53 8.05 -14.45
N GLN A 133 -10.03 7.29 -15.42
CA GLN A 133 -10.85 6.65 -16.45
C GLN A 133 -11.88 5.68 -15.87
N LYS A 134 -11.60 5.12 -14.68
CA LYS A 134 -12.53 4.29 -13.90
C LYS A 134 -13.42 5.08 -12.94
N GLY A 135 -13.32 6.41 -12.91
CA GLY A 135 -14.04 7.25 -11.95
C GLY A 135 -13.55 7.09 -10.52
N LEU A 136 -12.30 6.66 -10.33
CA LEU A 136 -11.63 6.58 -9.03
C LEU A 136 -10.68 7.77 -8.88
N ASP A 137 -10.67 8.36 -7.68
CA ASP A 137 -9.77 9.45 -7.35
C ASP A 137 -8.36 8.93 -7.01
N TRP A 138 -7.34 9.74 -7.28
CA TRP A 138 -5.94 9.45 -6.96
C TRP A 138 -5.25 10.73 -6.47
N LYS A 139 -4.26 10.63 -5.59
CA LYS A 139 -3.49 11.81 -5.20
C LYS A 139 -2.02 11.50 -4.97
N GLY A 140 -1.17 12.41 -5.44
CA GLY A 140 0.23 12.53 -5.05
C GLY A 140 0.37 13.56 -3.92
N TYR A 141 0.99 13.16 -2.82
CA TYR A 141 1.21 13.98 -1.64
C TYR A 141 2.71 14.10 -1.39
N MET A 142 3.26 15.25 -1.73
CA MET A 142 4.70 15.48 -1.70
C MET A 142 5.02 16.43 -0.55
N GLU A 143 5.84 16.01 0.41
CA GLU A 143 6.22 16.87 1.53
C GLU A 143 7.02 18.07 1.04
N ASP A 144 6.75 19.22 1.66
CA ASP A 144 7.35 20.52 1.36
C ASP A 144 7.14 21.06 -0.08
N MET A 145 6.26 20.43 -0.86
CA MET A 145 5.97 20.86 -2.23
C MET A 145 5.49 22.31 -2.32
N GLY A 146 4.79 22.79 -1.29
CA GLY A 146 4.30 24.15 -1.16
C GLY A 146 3.15 24.44 -2.12
N THR A 147 3.47 24.61 -3.40
CA THR A 147 2.51 24.90 -4.48
C THR A 147 2.10 23.61 -5.19
N PRO A 148 0.80 23.28 -5.32
CA PRO A 148 0.35 22.14 -6.11
C PRO A 148 0.82 22.20 -7.56
N CYS A 149 1.07 21.04 -8.17
CA CYS A 149 1.64 20.91 -9.51
C CYS A 149 2.94 21.71 -9.74
N ARG A 150 3.83 21.77 -8.75
CA ARG A 150 5.12 22.45 -8.85
C ARG A 150 6.10 21.64 -9.69
N HIS A 151 6.44 22.19 -10.85
CA HIS A 151 7.50 21.75 -11.76
C HIS A 151 8.08 22.97 -12.51
N PRO A 152 9.31 22.89 -13.06
CA PRO A 152 9.86 23.97 -13.89
C PRO A 152 9.14 24.04 -15.25
N ALA A 153 9.32 25.13 -15.97
CA ALA A 153 8.88 25.19 -17.36
C ALA A 153 9.65 24.19 -18.23
N ILE A 154 9.03 23.69 -19.30
CA ILE A 154 9.70 22.77 -20.22
C ILE A 154 10.91 23.47 -20.84
N GLY A 155 12.06 22.81 -20.78
CA GLY A 155 13.38 23.31 -21.20
C GLY A 155 14.19 23.95 -20.07
N GLU A 156 13.57 24.29 -18.94
CA GLU A 156 14.26 24.90 -17.81
C GLU A 156 14.88 23.86 -16.88
N ARG A 157 15.77 24.33 -16.00
CA ARG A 157 16.39 23.50 -14.98
C ARG A 157 15.44 23.32 -13.79
N ASP A 158 15.36 22.08 -13.30
CA ASP A 158 14.74 21.79 -12.01
C ASP A 158 15.61 22.33 -10.86
N ASP A 159 15.07 23.29 -10.11
CA ASP A 159 15.72 23.95 -8.99
C ASP A 159 15.53 23.21 -7.66
N THR A 160 14.78 22.10 -7.65
CA THR A 160 14.47 21.26 -6.48
C THR A 160 15.43 20.09 -6.32
N GLN A 161 16.48 20.04 -7.14
CA GLN A 161 17.52 18.99 -7.10
C GLN A 161 18.41 19.06 -5.86
N THR A 162 18.37 20.14 -5.09
CA THR A 162 19.20 20.33 -3.90
C THR A 162 18.39 21.03 -2.81
N ALA A 163 18.44 20.45 -1.60
CA ALA A 163 17.76 21.00 -0.43
C ALA A 163 18.21 22.43 -0.10
N ARG A 164 17.24 23.29 0.22
CA ARG A 164 17.42 24.60 0.84
C ARG A 164 16.76 24.60 2.21
N ALA A 165 17.20 25.47 3.11
CA ALA A 165 16.69 25.52 4.48
C ALA A 165 15.17 25.77 4.57
N ASP A 166 14.59 26.39 3.54
CA ASP A 166 13.18 26.74 3.40
C ASP A 166 12.47 25.96 2.28
N ASP A 167 13.15 25.01 1.63
CA ASP A 167 12.61 24.24 0.50
C ASP A 167 13.39 22.94 0.29
N GLN A 168 12.83 21.84 0.77
CA GLN A 168 13.37 20.48 0.72
C GLN A 168 12.52 19.54 -0.15
N TYR A 169 11.54 20.07 -0.88
CA TYR A 169 10.86 19.32 -1.93
C TYR A 169 11.85 18.88 -3.00
N ALA A 170 11.68 17.66 -3.52
CA ALA A 170 12.46 17.13 -4.63
C ALA A 170 11.51 16.60 -5.70
N MET A 171 11.45 17.29 -6.84
CA MET A 171 10.58 16.90 -7.95
C MET A 171 10.92 15.50 -8.49
N ARG A 172 12.18 15.08 -8.41
CA ARG A 172 12.59 13.72 -8.81
C ARG A 172 11.91 12.59 -8.01
N HIS A 173 11.35 12.88 -6.84
CA HIS A 173 10.53 11.93 -6.06
C HIS A 173 9.03 12.02 -6.42
N ASN A 174 8.63 12.99 -7.25
CA ASN A 174 7.26 13.20 -7.71
C ASN A 174 7.12 12.78 -9.18
N PRO A 175 6.78 11.50 -9.45
CA PRO A 175 6.78 10.99 -10.82
C PRO A 175 5.70 11.60 -11.70
N PHE A 176 4.66 12.21 -11.13
CA PHE A 176 3.56 12.78 -11.88
C PHE A 176 3.98 14.03 -12.67
N MET A 177 5.06 14.71 -12.27
CA MET A 177 5.62 15.86 -12.99
C MET A 177 6.46 15.43 -14.18
N TYR A 178 6.28 14.24 -14.75
CA TYR A 178 7.09 13.74 -15.86
C TYR A 178 6.22 13.18 -16.98
N PHE A 179 4.93 13.56 -17.03
CA PHE A 179 3.97 13.07 -18.01
C PHE A 179 3.07 14.20 -18.50
N HIS A 180 3.01 14.40 -19.82
CA HIS A 180 2.05 15.33 -20.44
C HIS A 180 0.59 14.98 -20.11
N SER A 181 0.29 13.69 -19.90
CA SER A 181 -1.03 13.24 -19.44
C SER A 181 -1.44 13.75 -18.05
N VAL A 182 -0.51 14.38 -17.31
CA VAL A 182 -0.77 15.05 -16.04
C VAL A 182 -0.56 16.56 -16.15
N ILE A 183 0.63 17.00 -16.58
CA ILE A 183 1.05 18.41 -16.47
C ILE A 183 0.34 19.34 -17.47
N ASP A 184 -0.20 18.82 -18.58
CA ASP A 184 -0.88 19.65 -19.59
C ASP A 184 -2.31 20.02 -19.16
N ASP A 185 -2.90 19.28 -18.22
CA ASP A 185 -4.15 19.65 -17.55
C ASP A 185 -3.84 20.25 -16.17
N ASP A 186 -3.51 21.54 -16.14
CA ASP A 186 -3.13 22.27 -14.92
C ASP A 186 -4.17 22.12 -13.80
N ALA A 187 -5.46 22.20 -14.13
CA ALA A 187 -6.51 22.08 -13.12
C ALA A 187 -6.52 20.69 -12.48
N ASN A 188 -6.42 19.65 -13.30
CA ASN A 188 -6.32 18.27 -12.84
C ASN A 188 -5.04 18.04 -12.04
N CYS A 189 -3.89 18.47 -12.54
CA CYS A 189 -2.61 18.34 -11.87
C CYS A 189 -2.63 19.00 -10.48
N ARG A 190 -3.14 20.24 -10.39
CA ARG A 190 -3.20 21.00 -9.13
C ARG A 190 -4.19 20.42 -8.11
N SER A 191 -5.20 19.66 -8.54
CA SER A 191 -6.13 18.99 -7.62
C SER A 191 -5.65 17.62 -7.15
N HIS A 192 -4.79 16.94 -7.91
CA HIS A 192 -4.32 15.58 -7.60
C HIS A 192 -2.89 15.54 -7.06
N VAL A 193 -2.00 16.45 -7.46
CA VAL A 193 -0.59 16.49 -7.01
C VAL A 193 -0.36 17.69 -6.11
N VAL A 194 -0.33 17.43 -4.82
CA VAL A 194 -0.45 18.44 -3.76
C VAL A 194 0.63 18.27 -2.69
N ASP A 195 0.77 19.31 -1.87
CA ASP A 195 1.57 19.27 -0.65
C ASP A 195 1.00 18.25 0.36
N LEU A 196 1.88 17.48 1.00
CA LEU A 196 1.53 16.45 1.98
C LEU A 196 0.61 16.96 3.10
N LYS A 197 0.66 18.24 3.47
CA LYS A 197 -0.24 18.82 4.49
C LYS A 197 -1.73 18.65 4.18
N ALA A 198 -2.09 18.48 2.90
CA ALA A 198 -3.47 18.22 2.48
C ALA A 198 -4.00 16.86 2.96
N LEU A 199 -3.12 15.86 3.10
CA LEU A 199 -3.50 14.48 3.44
C LEU A 199 -4.27 14.40 4.76
N ALA A 200 -3.94 15.23 5.75
CA ALA A 200 -4.61 15.21 7.04
C ALA A 200 -6.11 15.58 6.95
N GLY A 201 -6.48 16.44 6.00
CA GLY A 201 -7.87 16.79 5.69
C GLY A 201 -8.57 15.68 4.93
N ASP A 202 -7.91 15.12 3.91
CA ASP A 202 -8.47 14.07 3.07
C ASP A 202 -8.72 12.77 3.85
N LEU A 203 -7.92 12.47 4.88
CA LEU A 203 -8.08 11.32 5.78
C LEU A 203 -9.28 11.43 6.75
N GLN A 204 -10.01 12.55 6.81
CA GLN A 204 -11.14 12.71 7.73
C GLN A 204 -12.38 11.89 7.33
N ASP A 205 -12.52 11.57 6.04
CA ASP A 205 -13.62 10.76 5.51
C ASP A 205 -13.10 9.80 4.42
N ALA A 206 -13.70 8.62 4.31
CA ALA A 206 -13.37 7.67 3.24
C ALA A 206 -13.72 8.25 1.85
N ALA A 207 -14.76 9.08 1.75
CA ALA A 207 -15.16 9.72 0.51
C ALA A 207 -14.21 10.83 0.04
N THR A 208 -13.42 11.43 0.93
CA THR A 208 -12.41 12.45 0.61
C THR A 208 -11.01 11.85 0.43
N THR A 209 -10.82 10.59 0.83
CA THR A 209 -9.56 9.89 0.64
C THR A 209 -9.53 9.21 -0.73
N ALA A 210 -8.49 9.49 -1.51
CA ALA A 210 -8.30 8.89 -2.82
C ALA A 210 -8.24 7.35 -2.78
N ALA A 211 -8.55 6.70 -3.91
CA ALA A 211 -8.39 5.26 -4.06
C ALA A 211 -6.91 4.86 -4.02
N VAL A 212 -6.03 5.68 -4.61
CA VAL A 212 -4.58 5.55 -4.46
C VAL A 212 -3.99 6.89 -4.00
N SER A 213 -3.24 6.84 -2.90
CA SER A 213 -2.48 7.95 -2.33
C SER A 213 -0.98 7.62 -2.43
N PHE A 214 -0.25 8.30 -3.30
CA PHE A 214 1.20 8.18 -3.45
C PHE A 214 1.87 9.28 -2.62
N ILE A 215 2.76 8.92 -1.70
CA ILE A 215 3.27 9.81 -0.66
C ILE A 215 4.80 9.77 -0.69
N THR A 216 5.44 10.92 -0.79
CA THR A 216 6.89 11.04 -0.69
C THR A 216 7.28 12.07 0.36
N PRO A 217 8.20 11.73 1.29
CA PRO A 217 8.79 12.72 2.17
C PRO A 217 9.69 13.71 1.44
N ASP A 218 10.07 14.78 2.14
CA ASP A 218 11.05 15.77 1.70
C ASP A 218 12.47 15.19 1.85
N LEU A 219 13.47 15.90 1.35
CA LEU A 219 14.87 15.45 1.43
C LEU A 219 15.35 15.21 2.86
N CYS A 220 14.73 15.84 3.87
CA CYS A 220 15.13 15.58 5.26
C CYS A 220 14.51 14.30 5.83
N SER A 221 13.27 14.02 5.44
CA SER A 221 12.44 12.94 5.98
C SER A 221 12.48 11.66 5.16
N ASP A 222 13.07 11.68 3.95
CA ASP A 222 13.05 10.55 3.00
C ASP A 222 13.90 9.35 3.45
N GLY A 223 14.84 9.57 4.37
CA GLY A 223 15.71 8.53 4.91
C GLY A 223 17.12 8.50 4.32
N HIS A 224 17.40 9.28 3.26
CA HIS A 224 18.67 9.33 2.58
C HIS A 224 19.55 10.49 3.00
N ASP A 225 19.07 11.74 2.92
CA ASP A 225 19.93 12.88 3.16
C ASP A 225 20.18 13.05 4.66
N ALA A 226 21.45 13.17 5.04
CA ALA A 226 21.86 13.33 6.42
C ALA A 226 23.23 14.02 6.51
N PRO A 227 23.40 15.00 7.42
CA PRO A 227 22.35 15.71 8.15
C PRO A 227 21.49 16.58 7.21
N CYS A 228 20.30 16.99 7.65
CA CYS A 228 19.46 17.90 6.88
C CYS A 228 20.06 19.32 6.84
N ILE A 229 19.77 20.06 5.78
CA ILE A 229 20.24 21.44 5.60
C ILE A 229 19.68 22.40 6.66
N ASP A 230 18.53 22.08 7.25
CA ASP A 230 17.87 22.82 8.32
C ASP A 230 18.37 22.45 9.74
N GLY A 231 19.36 21.55 9.85
CA GLY A 231 19.96 21.10 11.10
C GLY A 231 19.26 19.93 11.79
N ARG A 232 18.16 19.39 11.22
CA ARG A 232 17.59 18.11 11.67
C ARG A 232 18.56 16.93 11.38
N PRO A 233 18.41 15.78 12.07
CA PRO A 233 19.34 14.67 11.93
C PRO A 233 19.43 14.05 10.53
N GLY A 234 18.35 14.11 9.74
CA GLY A 234 18.25 13.40 8.47
C GLY A 234 18.27 11.88 8.58
N GLY A 235 18.41 11.22 7.45
CA GLY A 235 18.60 9.78 7.33
C GLY A 235 17.47 8.97 7.95
N LEU A 236 17.78 7.71 8.30
CA LEU A 236 16.81 6.78 8.90
C LEU A 236 16.12 7.31 10.17
N ALA A 237 16.77 8.19 10.93
CA ALA A 237 16.16 8.76 12.14
C ALA A 237 14.98 9.68 11.81
N SER A 238 15.11 10.50 10.77
CA SER A 238 14.04 11.41 10.31
C SER A 238 12.95 10.65 9.57
N ALA A 239 13.30 9.65 8.74
CA ALA A 239 12.30 8.75 8.14
C ALA A 239 11.48 8.00 9.20
N ASP A 240 12.11 7.53 10.28
CA ASP A 240 11.38 6.88 11.38
C ASP A 240 10.43 7.84 12.11
N ALA A 241 10.78 9.12 12.22
CA ALA A 241 9.93 10.15 12.80
C ALA A 241 8.76 10.48 11.87
N PHE A 242 9.02 10.65 10.57
CA PHE A 242 8.00 10.84 9.54
C PHE A 242 6.97 9.70 9.56
N LEU A 243 7.43 8.45 9.58
CA LEU A 243 6.54 7.29 9.64
C LEU A 243 5.73 7.25 10.95
N LYS A 244 6.32 7.60 12.11
CA LYS A 244 5.59 7.69 13.38
C LYS A 244 4.46 8.71 13.36
N GLU A 245 4.60 9.76 12.55
CA GLU A 245 3.56 10.76 12.38
C GLU A 245 2.44 10.26 11.44
N TRP A 246 2.82 9.81 10.24
CA TRP A 246 1.85 9.58 9.18
C TRP A 246 1.19 8.20 9.22
N VAL A 247 1.92 7.15 9.61
CA VAL A 247 1.36 5.78 9.63
C VAL A 247 0.17 5.66 10.58
N PRO A 248 0.19 6.18 11.82
CA PRO A 248 -0.98 6.15 12.69
C PRO A 248 -2.17 6.97 12.17
N ARG A 249 -1.92 8.10 11.48
CA ARG A 249 -2.98 8.91 10.87
C ARG A 249 -3.67 8.16 9.73
N ILE A 250 -2.88 7.53 8.86
CA ILE A 250 -3.38 6.70 7.75
C ILE A 250 -4.13 5.49 8.29
N THR A 251 -3.48 4.66 9.11
CA THR A 251 -4.07 3.41 9.61
C THR A 251 -5.25 3.60 10.57
N GLY A 252 -5.37 4.80 11.17
CA GLY A 252 -6.50 5.21 12.01
C GLY A 252 -7.66 5.87 11.26
N SER A 253 -7.51 6.13 9.95
CA SER A 253 -8.53 6.83 9.15
C SER A 253 -9.76 5.97 8.83
N PRO A 254 -10.93 6.58 8.54
CA PRO A 254 -12.09 5.86 8.03
C PRO A 254 -11.80 5.11 6.72
N ALA A 255 -11.00 5.70 5.82
CA ALA A 255 -10.60 5.10 4.56
C ALA A 255 -9.83 3.79 4.76
N PHE A 256 -8.87 3.77 5.70
CA PHE A 256 -8.11 2.55 5.99
C PHE A 256 -8.99 1.45 6.63
N ALA A 257 -9.98 1.84 7.43
CA ALA A 257 -10.98 0.90 7.95
C ALA A 257 -11.90 0.33 6.85
N ASP A 258 -12.14 1.08 5.77
CA ASP A 258 -12.89 0.67 4.58
C ASP A 258 -11.99 -0.01 3.53
N GLY A 259 -11.19 -0.99 3.95
CA GLY A 259 -10.35 -1.75 3.02
C GLY A 259 -9.04 -1.06 2.65
N GLY A 260 -8.28 -0.64 3.66
CA GLY A 260 -6.97 -0.02 3.50
C GLY A 260 -5.83 -1.00 3.19
N LEU A 261 -4.92 -0.57 2.32
CA LEU A 261 -3.58 -1.09 2.15
C LEU A 261 -2.59 0.06 2.34
N LEU A 262 -1.65 -0.07 3.26
CA LEU A 262 -0.49 0.82 3.36
C LEU A 262 0.75 0.02 2.97
N PHE A 263 1.44 0.47 1.93
CA PHE A 263 2.67 -0.11 1.44
C PHE A 263 3.80 0.90 1.65
N ILE A 264 4.82 0.50 2.42
CA ILE A 264 5.99 1.33 2.71
C ILE A 264 7.19 0.67 2.06
N THR A 265 7.83 1.40 1.15
CA THR A 265 8.93 0.92 0.33
C THR A 265 10.05 1.95 0.24
N TRP A 266 11.12 1.55 -0.43
CA TRP A 266 12.22 2.42 -0.84
C TRP A 266 12.26 2.41 -2.35
N ASP A 267 12.67 3.50 -2.97
CA ASP A 267 12.89 3.58 -4.41
C ASP A 267 14.06 2.67 -4.86
N GLU A 268 15.16 2.65 -4.14
CA GLU A 268 16.31 1.80 -4.45
C GLU A 268 17.18 1.54 -3.20
N ALA A 269 18.14 0.62 -3.35
CA ALA A 269 19.20 0.39 -2.38
C ALA A 269 20.19 1.57 -2.40
N ASN A 270 21.26 1.56 -1.61
CA ASN A 270 22.31 2.54 -1.86
C ASN A 270 23.00 2.24 -3.18
N VAL A 271 23.36 3.27 -3.95
CA VAL A 271 24.11 3.11 -5.21
C VAL A 271 25.35 2.25 -5.01
N GLY A 272 25.44 1.14 -5.74
CA GLY A 272 26.58 0.24 -5.68
C GLY A 272 26.44 -1.02 -6.54
N ALA A 273 27.47 -1.87 -6.52
CA ALA A 273 27.51 -3.12 -7.28
C ALA A 273 26.98 -4.31 -6.46
N GLY A 274 26.69 -5.43 -7.13
CA GLY A 274 26.22 -6.65 -6.46
C GLY A 274 24.81 -6.47 -5.92
N ARG A 275 24.56 -6.79 -4.64
CA ARG A 275 23.23 -6.70 -4.00
C ARG A 275 22.55 -5.34 -4.12
N GLN A 276 23.34 -4.28 -4.24
CA GLN A 276 22.89 -2.91 -4.38
C GLN A 276 22.37 -2.59 -5.79
N SER A 277 22.71 -3.37 -6.81
CA SER A 277 22.17 -3.23 -8.18
C SER A 277 21.63 -4.55 -8.75
N GLU A 278 21.31 -5.49 -7.86
CA GLU A 278 20.62 -6.73 -8.19
C GLU A 278 19.17 -6.44 -8.61
N ALA A 279 18.67 -7.24 -9.54
CA ALA A 279 17.27 -7.26 -9.92
C ALA A 279 16.64 -8.60 -9.53
N CYS A 280 15.31 -8.62 -9.43
CA CYS A 280 14.51 -9.83 -9.33
C CYS A 280 13.58 -9.97 -10.53
N CYS A 281 12.71 -10.99 -10.45
CA CYS A 281 11.42 -10.94 -11.14
C CYS A 281 11.55 -10.93 -12.68
N ASP A 282 12.66 -11.49 -13.17
CA ASP A 282 13.06 -11.50 -14.58
C ASP A 282 12.98 -10.11 -15.24
N GLN A 283 13.30 -9.07 -14.47
CA GLN A 283 13.25 -7.69 -14.93
C GLN A 283 14.06 -7.49 -16.24
N PRO A 284 13.46 -6.93 -17.29
CA PRO A 284 14.15 -6.55 -18.51
C PRO A 284 15.10 -5.37 -18.26
N THR A 285 16.14 -5.25 -19.08
CA THR A 285 16.99 -4.05 -19.05
C THR A 285 16.26 -2.80 -19.52
N GLY A 286 15.10 -2.92 -20.17
CA GLY A 286 14.43 -1.80 -20.81
C GLY A 286 15.05 -1.47 -22.16
N PRO A 287 14.35 -0.73 -23.03
CA PRO A 287 14.83 -0.47 -24.38
C PRO A 287 15.79 0.73 -24.48
N ASN A 288 15.85 1.58 -23.45
CA ASN A 288 16.63 2.83 -23.47
C ASN A 288 17.96 2.76 -22.71
N THR A 289 18.10 1.85 -21.74
CA THR A 289 19.35 1.63 -21.00
C THR A 289 19.67 0.15 -20.89
N PRO A 290 20.93 -0.28 -21.10
CA PRO A 290 21.30 -1.68 -20.95
C PRO A 290 21.44 -2.11 -19.48
N GLN A 291 21.57 -1.15 -18.55
CA GLN A 291 21.79 -1.42 -17.12
C GLN A 291 20.95 -0.45 -16.28
N PRO A 292 19.66 -0.76 -16.02
CA PRO A 292 18.80 0.09 -15.19
C PRO A 292 19.39 0.48 -13.85
N GLY A 293 20.17 -0.41 -13.24
CA GLY A 293 20.84 -0.20 -11.95
C GLY A 293 22.19 0.50 -12.02
N ILE A 294 22.59 1.07 -13.17
CA ILE A 294 23.91 1.65 -13.48
C ILE A 294 25.08 0.65 -13.40
N PHE A 295 25.23 -0.04 -12.27
CA PHE A 295 26.20 -1.10 -12.01
C PHE A 295 25.60 -2.51 -12.10
N GLY A 296 24.33 -2.61 -12.47
CA GLY A 296 23.59 -3.86 -12.52
C GLY A 296 22.23 -3.73 -13.20
N ARG A 297 21.40 -4.77 -13.03
CA ARG A 297 20.13 -4.89 -13.75
C ARG A 297 18.94 -4.27 -13.03
N GLY A 298 19.08 -3.88 -11.77
CA GLY A 298 17.99 -3.30 -10.96
C GLY A 298 18.53 -2.38 -9.88
N GLY A 299 17.64 -1.86 -9.04
CA GLY A 299 17.96 -0.93 -7.95
C GLY A 299 18.32 -1.61 -6.63
N GLY A 300 18.59 -2.91 -6.64
CA GLY A 300 19.03 -3.63 -5.44
C GLY A 300 17.93 -3.96 -4.43
N GLN A 301 18.29 -4.72 -3.41
CA GLN A 301 17.35 -5.23 -2.40
C GLN A 301 17.10 -4.23 -1.28
N THR A 302 15.87 -3.72 -1.18
CA THR A 302 15.44 -2.72 -0.20
C THR A 302 14.56 -3.30 0.90
N GLY A 303 13.74 -4.28 0.56
CA GLY A 303 12.64 -4.75 1.41
C GLY A 303 11.47 -3.77 1.47
N SER A 304 10.33 -4.25 1.97
CA SER A 304 9.13 -3.42 2.12
C SER A 304 8.22 -3.94 3.23
N VAL A 305 7.32 -3.09 3.72
CA VAL A 305 6.30 -3.47 4.69
C VAL A 305 4.92 -3.19 4.13
N ALA A 306 4.06 -4.21 4.15
CA ALA A 306 2.64 -4.07 3.83
C ALA A 306 1.81 -4.14 5.13
N ILE A 307 0.97 -3.14 5.38
CA ILE A 307 0.03 -3.10 6.50
C ILE A 307 -1.39 -3.04 5.93
N SER A 308 -2.23 -3.97 6.33
CA SER A 308 -3.60 -4.08 5.85
C SER A 308 -4.41 -5.02 6.75
N PRO A 309 -5.73 -4.89 6.84
CA PRO A 309 -6.58 -5.94 7.40
C PRO A 309 -6.46 -7.30 6.68
N PHE A 310 -5.92 -7.31 5.46
CA PHE A 310 -5.82 -8.50 4.59
C PHE A 310 -4.45 -9.18 4.63
N VAL A 311 -3.45 -8.61 5.31
CA VAL A 311 -2.15 -9.26 5.51
C VAL A 311 -2.12 -10.00 6.85
N VAL A 312 -1.17 -10.92 7.04
CA VAL A 312 -0.95 -11.57 8.34
C VAL A 312 0.07 -10.76 9.16
N PRO A 313 -0.31 -10.08 10.25
CA PRO A 313 0.60 -9.24 11.03
C PRO A 313 1.76 -10.05 11.65
N GLY A 314 2.97 -9.51 11.56
CA GLY A 314 4.21 -10.12 12.02
C GLY A 314 4.72 -11.26 11.15
N SER A 315 4.11 -11.48 9.97
CA SER A 315 4.59 -12.46 9.02
C SER A 315 5.70 -11.91 8.13
N VAL A 316 6.40 -12.81 7.46
CA VAL A 316 7.51 -12.51 6.57
C VAL A 316 7.25 -13.20 5.23
N ASN A 317 7.57 -12.52 4.14
CA ASN A 317 7.43 -13.02 2.78
C ASN A 317 8.78 -12.92 2.05
N ASP A 318 9.19 -14.04 1.46
CA ASP A 318 10.43 -14.18 0.68
C ASP A 318 10.17 -14.30 -0.83
N THR A 319 8.93 -14.09 -1.24
CA THR A 319 8.60 -13.95 -2.65
C THR A 319 9.26 -12.70 -3.19
N GLN A 320 9.87 -12.84 -4.37
CA GLN A 320 10.52 -11.75 -5.06
C GLN A 320 9.49 -10.79 -5.67
N TYR A 321 9.66 -9.50 -5.39
CA TYR A 321 8.85 -8.41 -5.90
C TYR A 321 9.72 -7.19 -6.23
N ASN A 322 9.30 -6.38 -7.19
CA ASN A 322 9.91 -5.08 -7.48
C ASN A 322 8.85 -4.00 -7.74
N HIS A 323 9.23 -2.82 -8.19
CA HIS A 323 8.29 -1.73 -8.48
C HIS A 323 7.28 -2.04 -9.58
N TYR A 324 7.65 -2.83 -10.60
CA TYR A 324 6.68 -3.32 -11.57
C TYR A 324 5.64 -4.23 -10.91
N SER A 325 6.06 -5.09 -9.97
CA SER A 325 5.13 -5.90 -9.18
C SER A 325 4.17 -5.05 -8.35
N LEU A 326 4.64 -3.96 -7.73
CA LEU A 326 3.79 -3.03 -6.99
C LEU A 326 2.73 -2.42 -7.90
N LEU A 327 3.15 -1.86 -9.05
CA LEU A 327 2.22 -1.28 -10.02
C LEU A 327 1.19 -2.30 -10.49
N ARG A 328 1.63 -3.49 -10.91
CA ARG A 328 0.74 -4.59 -11.31
C ARG A 328 -0.27 -4.96 -10.22
N SER A 329 0.17 -4.94 -8.96
CA SER A 329 -0.69 -5.25 -7.81
C SER A 329 -1.77 -4.20 -7.60
N LEU A 330 -1.42 -2.91 -7.75
CA LEU A 330 -2.40 -1.82 -7.67
C LEU A 330 -3.39 -1.91 -8.83
N GLU A 331 -2.89 -2.15 -10.04
CA GLU A 331 -3.73 -2.35 -11.22
C GLU A 331 -4.70 -3.53 -11.03
N ASP A 332 -4.23 -4.67 -10.54
CA ASP A 332 -5.07 -5.84 -10.25
C ASP A 332 -6.14 -5.54 -9.17
N LEU A 333 -5.77 -4.85 -8.08
CA LEU A 333 -6.68 -4.50 -6.98
C LEU A 333 -7.81 -3.56 -7.43
N PHE A 334 -7.52 -2.62 -8.33
CA PHE A 334 -8.50 -1.66 -8.87
C PHE A 334 -9.09 -2.09 -10.23
N GLY A 335 -8.74 -3.29 -10.70
CA GLY A 335 -9.20 -3.91 -11.95
C GLY A 335 -8.80 -3.13 -13.21
N LEU A 336 -7.64 -2.48 -13.19
CA LEU A 336 -7.08 -1.70 -14.29
C LEU A 336 -6.35 -2.64 -15.28
N GLY A 337 -6.01 -2.11 -16.46
CA GLY A 337 -5.08 -2.79 -17.36
C GLY A 337 -3.64 -2.64 -16.88
N HIS A 338 -2.72 -3.49 -17.35
CA HIS A 338 -1.32 -3.41 -16.92
C HIS A 338 -0.49 -2.48 -17.81
N LEU A 339 0.16 -1.47 -17.22
CA LEU A 339 1.01 -0.50 -17.90
C LEU A 339 2.45 -1.01 -18.06
N GLY A 340 3.03 -0.79 -19.25
CA GLY A 340 4.43 -1.10 -19.52
C GLY A 340 4.85 -2.49 -19.03
N TYR A 341 5.95 -2.54 -18.30
CA TYR A 341 6.46 -3.80 -17.74
C TYR A 341 5.68 -4.35 -16.55
N ALA A 342 4.68 -3.65 -16.00
CA ALA A 342 3.71 -4.30 -15.11
C ALA A 342 2.92 -5.41 -15.85
N GLY A 343 2.73 -5.24 -17.17
CA GLY A 343 2.06 -6.20 -18.04
C GLY A 343 2.92 -7.33 -18.57
N GLN A 344 4.21 -7.40 -18.21
CA GLN A 344 5.09 -8.42 -18.74
C GLN A 344 4.70 -9.83 -18.27
N SER A 345 4.93 -10.81 -19.14
CA SER A 345 4.68 -12.22 -18.82
C SER A 345 5.58 -12.69 -17.68
N GLY A 346 5.01 -13.43 -16.73
CA GLY A 346 5.76 -14.00 -15.61
C GLY A 346 6.00 -13.07 -14.43
N LEU A 347 5.77 -11.76 -14.58
CA LEU A 347 5.83 -10.83 -13.45
C LEU A 347 4.73 -11.17 -12.44
N ARG A 348 5.15 -11.27 -11.17
CA ARG A 348 4.24 -11.61 -10.08
C ARG A 348 3.67 -10.35 -9.43
N ALA A 349 2.35 -10.30 -9.31
CA ALA A 349 1.64 -9.36 -8.45
C ALA A 349 1.46 -9.92 -7.04
N PHE A 350 1.14 -9.06 -6.07
CA PHE A 350 0.78 -9.44 -4.71
C PHE A 350 -0.46 -10.33 -4.74
N GLY A 351 -0.31 -11.56 -4.25
CA GLY A 351 -1.39 -12.54 -4.20
C GLY A 351 -1.67 -13.02 -2.79
N SER A 352 -2.09 -14.28 -2.67
CA SER A 352 -2.38 -14.93 -1.38
C SER A 352 -1.17 -15.04 -0.45
N ASP A 353 0.04 -14.86 -0.95
CA ASP A 353 1.25 -14.80 -0.12
C ASP A 353 1.39 -13.46 0.63
N VAL A 354 0.84 -12.37 0.06
CA VAL A 354 0.73 -11.06 0.72
C VAL A 354 -0.61 -10.95 1.46
N PHE A 355 -1.71 -11.20 0.76
CA PHE A 355 -3.07 -11.09 1.27
C PHE A 355 -3.58 -12.39 1.94
N GLY A 356 -2.65 -13.20 2.45
CA GLY A 356 -2.94 -14.52 3.02
C GLY A 356 -3.70 -14.53 4.35
N ALA A 357 -4.17 -13.38 4.83
CA ALA A 357 -5.23 -13.41 5.83
C ALA A 357 -6.51 -13.85 5.11
N GLU A 358 -7.03 -15.04 5.46
CA GLU A 358 -8.26 -15.57 4.84
C GLU A 358 -9.30 -14.45 4.65
N ALA A 359 -9.62 -14.15 3.39
CA ALA A 359 -10.53 -13.09 3.01
C ALA A 359 -11.85 -13.23 3.77
N THR A 360 -12.34 -12.12 4.31
CA THR A 360 -13.62 -12.07 5.00
C THR A 360 -14.75 -12.13 3.98
N VAL A 361 -15.26 -13.33 3.68
CA VAL A 361 -16.39 -13.52 2.76
C VAL A 361 -17.68 -13.01 3.40
N ASP A 362 -18.34 -11.99 2.84
CA ASP A 362 -19.67 -11.56 3.27
C ASP A 362 -20.73 -12.64 2.95
N LEU A 363 -21.33 -13.24 3.98
CA LEU A 363 -22.34 -14.30 3.82
C LEU A 363 -23.78 -13.78 3.68
N THR A 364 -23.99 -12.48 3.47
CA THR A 364 -25.32 -11.92 3.23
C THR A 364 -25.87 -12.23 1.82
N GLN A 365 -25.06 -12.72 0.88
CA GLN A 365 -25.49 -12.95 -0.52
C GLN A 365 -25.66 -14.41 -0.97
N THR A 366 -25.43 -15.42 -0.12
CA THR A 366 -25.70 -16.82 -0.49
C THR A 366 -27.06 -17.29 0.03
N THR A 367 -28.12 -17.01 -0.74
CA THR A 367 -29.41 -17.69 -0.62
C THR A 367 -29.29 -19.11 -1.17
N GLY A 368 -28.87 -20.05 -0.32
CA GLY A 368 -28.81 -21.47 -0.64
C GLY A 368 -28.87 -22.29 0.64
N SER A 369 -30.00 -22.97 0.85
CA SER A 369 -30.35 -23.67 2.08
C SER A 369 -29.51 -24.93 2.32
N SER A 370 -28.70 -24.92 3.39
CA SER A 370 -28.39 -26.14 4.15
C SER A 370 -27.97 -25.79 5.59
N ALA A 371 -28.86 -26.07 6.54
CA ALA A 371 -28.63 -26.24 7.99
C ALA A 371 -27.52 -25.38 8.64
N ARG A 372 -27.72 -24.05 8.76
CA ARG A 372 -26.84 -23.17 9.56
C ARG A 372 -27.33 -23.10 11.01
N CYS A 373 -26.42 -23.30 11.97
CA CYS A 373 -26.67 -23.02 13.40
C CYS A 373 -27.27 -21.60 13.51
N GLN A 374 -28.51 -21.49 14.00
CA GLN A 374 -29.20 -20.21 14.14
C GLN A 374 -28.48 -19.39 15.22
N PHE A 375 -27.72 -18.37 14.82
CA PHE A 375 -27.08 -17.47 15.77
C PHE A 375 -27.72 -16.09 15.65
N ARG A 376 -28.37 -15.62 16.72
CA ARG A 376 -28.65 -14.20 16.90
C ARG A 376 -27.32 -13.49 17.12
N ALA A 377 -26.93 -12.63 16.18
CA ALA A 377 -25.87 -11.65 16.40
C ALA A 377 -26.26 -10.79 17.60
N LEU A 378 -25.40 -10.73 18.61
CA LEU A 378 -25.52 -9.79 19.72
C LEU A 378 -24.23 -9.02 19.81
N SER A 379 -24.36 -7.70 19.67
CA SER A 379 -23.25 -6.74 19.59
C SER A 379 -22.32 -6.86 20.80
N ALA A 380 -21.10 -7.31 20.56
CA ALA A 380 -19.97 -6.84 21.35
C ALA A 380 -19.59 -5.48 20.76
N ARG A 381 -19.52 -4.43 21.59
CA ARG A 381 -18.85 -3.19 21.19
C ARG A 381 -17.39 -3.56 20.89
N GLY A 382 -17.01 -3.48 19.61
CA GLY A 382 -15.65 -3.69 19.12
C GLY A 382 -15.42 -5.04 18.43
N GLY A 383 -15.56 -5.06 17.10
CA GLY A 383 -15.13 -6.14 16.21
C GLY A 383 -16.25 -7.02 15.64
N ARG A 384 -16.44 -7.00 14.32
CA ARG A 384 -17.24 -8.02 13.60
C ARG A 384 -16.36 -9.27 13.43
N LEU A 385 -16.93 -10.46 13.67
CA LEU A 385 -16.23 -11.73 13.44
C LEU A 385 -16.24 -12.05 11.95
N SER A 386 -15.09 -12.48 11.43
CA SER A 386 -14.98 -12.94 10.05
C SER A 386 -15.95 -14.11 9.81
N PRO A 387 -16.73 -14.12 8.72
CA PRO A 387 -17.53 -15.28 8.38
C PRO A 387 -16.65 -16.52 8.16
N GLY A 388 -17.12 -17.71 8.57
CA GLY A 388 -16.31 -18.94 8.55
C GLY A 388 -15.40 -19.16 9.75
N SER A 389 -15.21 -18.13 10.59
CA SER A 389 -14.48 -18.19 11.87
C SER A 389 -14.86 -19.43 12.70
N LEU A 390 -13.83 -20.10 13.26
CA LEU A 390 -14.02 -21.16 14.23
C LEU A 390 -14.76 -20.62 15.45
N VAL A 391 -14.57 -19.35 15.78
CA VAL A 391 -15.28 -18.62 16.85
C VAL A 391 -16.48 -17.87 16.28
N THR A 392 -17.70 -18.29 16.60
CA THR A 392 -18.93 -17.68 16.08
C THR A 392 -19.49 -16.58 16.96
N ALA A 393 -19.10 -16.53 18.24
CA ALA A 393 -19.49 -15.46 19.14
C ALA A 393 -18.50 -15.29 20.30
N LEU A 394 -18.28 -14.04 20.69
CA LEU A 394 -17.54 -13.66 21.89
C LEU A 394 -18.41 -12.74 22.74
N ARG A 395 -18.59 -13.09 24.01
CA ARG A 395 -19.37 -12.29 24.96
C ARG A 395 -18.63 -12.15 26.28
N LEU A 396 -18.40 -10.92 26.69
CA LEU A 396 -17.92 -10.62 28.04
C LEU A 396 -19.11 -10.39 28.98
N VAL A 397 -19.21 -11.16 30.05
CA VAL A 397 -20.23 -11.03 31.09
C VAL A 397 -19.60 -10.38 32.31
N ARG A 398 -20.06 -9.18 32.64
CA ARG A 398 -19.69 -8.44 33.85
C ARG A 398 -20.85 -8.47 34.85
N ARG A 399 -20.57 -8.76 36.11
CA ARG A 399 -21.52 -8.64 37.22
C ARG A 399 -20.84 -7.87 38.35
N ARG A 400 -21.58 -6.97 38.99
CA ARG A 400 -21.07 -6.18 40.13
C ARG A 400 -20.57 -7.13 41.21
N GLY A 401 -19.33 -6.92 41.68
CA GLY A 401 -18.70 -7.75 42.72
C GLY A 401 -18.18 -9.13 42.28
N ARG A 402 -18.22 -9.48 40.99
CA ARG A 402 -17.68 -10.77 40.49
C ARG A 402 -16.62 -10.56 39.40
N SER A 403 -15.73 -11.55 39.27
CA SER A 403 -14.78 -11.59 38.16
C SER A 403 -15.49 -11.65 36.81
N PRO A 404 -15.00 -10.95 35.77
CA PRO A 404 -15.60 -11.00 34.46
C PRO A 404 -15.46 -12.39 33.83
N VAL A 405 -16.44 -12.79 33.03
CA VAL A 405 -16.45 -14.09 32.36
C VAL A 405 -16.51 -13.88 30.85
N LEU A 406 -15.49 -14.33 30.14
CA LEU A 406 -15.48 -14.41 28.68
C LEU A 406 -16.19 -15.69 28.23
N VAL A 407 -17.18 -15.56 27.37
CA VAL A 407 -17.94 -16.66 26.77
C VAL A 407 -17.58 -16.75 25.30
N ILE A 408 -17.12 -17.92 24.87
CA ILE A 408 -16.59 -18.18 23.52
C ILE A 408 -17.44 -19.28 22.89
N THR A 409 -18.05 -19.00 21.74
CA THR A 409 -18.87 -19.99 21.00
C THR A 409 -18.15 -20.39 19.73
N THR A 410 -18.22 -21.67 19.35
CA THR A 410 -17.50 -22.17 18.17
C THR A 410 -18.40 -22.86 17.15
N ALA A 411 -18.08 -22.71 15.86
CA ALA A 411 -18.83 -23.34 14.77
C ALA A 411 -18.62 -24.86 14.69
N ARG A 412 -17.47 -25.35 15.18
CA ARG A 412 -17.00 -26.74 15.08
C ARG A 412 -16.31 -27.15 16.37
N ARG A 413 -16.04 -28.45 16.54
CA ARG A 413 -15.23 -28.93 17.66
C ARG A 413 -13.81 -28.38 17.51
N ALA A 414 -13.34 -27.61 18.48
CA ALA A 414 -12.06 -26.91 18.41
C ALA A 414 -11.32 -26.92 19.76
N ARG A 415 -9.99 -26.83 19.72
CA ARG A 415 -9.15 -26.52 20.87
C ARG A 415 -9.06 -25.01 21.01
N LEU A 416 -9.27 -24.49 22.20
CA LEU A 416 -9.15 -23.05 22.48
C LEU A 416 -7.92 -22.80 23.35
N TYR A 417 -7.23 -21.70 23.11
CA TYR A 417 -6.10 -21.20 23.88
C TYR A 417 -6.41 -19.77 24.30
N VAL A 418 -6.57 -19.52 25.59
CA VAL A 418 -6.92 -18.18 26.12
C VAL A 418 -5.78 -17.68 26.98
N ARG A 419 -5.16 -16.57 26.58
CA ARG A 419 -4.02 -15.96 27.26
C ARG A 419 -4.36 -14.55 27.72
N GLU A 420 -4.31 -14.34 29.03
CA GLU A 420 -4.35 -12.99 29.61
C GLU A 420 -2.94 -12.40 29.62
N SER A 421 -2.82 -11.08 29.47
CA SER A 421 -1.52 -10.41 29.57
C SER A 421 -0.80 -10.75 30.89
N GLY A 422 0.46 -11.18 30.79
CA GLY A 422 1.28 -11.60 31.94
C GLY A 422 0.89 -12.95 32.56
N ARG A 423 0.08 -13.78 31.87
CA ARG A 423 -0.30 -15.13 32.35
C ARG A 423 -0.11 -16.20 31.28
N PRO A 424 0.14 -17.47 31.67
CA PRO A 424 0.22 -18.58 30.72
C PRO A 424 -1.13 -18.83 30.03
N ALA A 425 -1.09 -19.36 28.81
CA ALA A 425 -2.28 -19.67 28.05
C ALA A 425 -3.04 -20.86 28.65
N ARG A 426 -4.35 -20.72 28.81
CA ARG A 426 -5.26 -21.79 29.25
C ARG A 426 -5.79 -22.55 28.04
N ARG A 427 -5.58 -23.87 28.02
CA ARG A 427 -6.08 -24.76 26.95
C ARG A 427 -7.44 -25.34 27.32
N LEU A 428 -8.42 -25.22 26.42
CA LEU A 428 -9.80 -25.67 26.61
C LEU A 428 -10.27 -26.44 25.37
N GLN A 429 -11.36 -27.20 25.50
CA GLN A 429 -11.99 -27.92 24.39
C GLN A 429 -13.41 -27.39 24.20
N ALA A 430 -13.75 -27.03 22.97
CA ALA A 430 -15.08 -26.61 22.57
C ALA A 430 -15.76 -27.70 21.73
N ARG A 431 -17.06 -27.90 21.94
CA ARG A 431 -17.91 -28.75 21.09
C ARG A 431 -18.43 -27.94 19.91
N ARG A 432 -18.83 -28.61 18.83
CA ARG A 432 -19.52 -27.99 17.68
C ARG A 432 -20.76 -27.24 18.17
N CYS A 433 -20.91 -25.97 17.79
CA CYS A 433 -21.96 -25.05 18.24
C CYS A 433 -22.07 -24.94 19.78
N GLY A 434 -20.98 -25.21 20.51
CA GLY A 434 -20.91 -25.14 21.98
C GLY A 434 -20.26 -23.86 22.50
N ALA A 435 -20.69 -23.42 23.69
CA ALA A 435 -20.13 -22.27 24.39
C ALA A 435 -19.20 -22.70 25.54
N VAL A 436 -18.01 -22.10 25.58
CA VAL A 436 -17.01 -22.27 26.65
C VAL A 436 -16.91 -20.99 27.46
N ARG A 437 -16.90 -21.09 28.79
CA ARG A 437 -16.83 -19.94 29.71
C ARG A 437 -15.46 -19.89 30.37
N VAL A 438 -14.85 -18.71 30.37
CA VAL A 438 -13.52 -18.45 30.90
C VAL A 438 -13.58 -17.28 31.86
N THR A 439 -13.41 -17.55 33.15
CA THR A 439 -13.30 -16.49 34.15
C THR A 439 -11.97 -15.77 33.99
N LEU A 440 -12.01 -14.44 33.84
CA LEU A 440 -10.85 -13.58 33.73
C LEU A 440 -10.39 -13.13 35.11
N SER A 441 -9.08 -13.00 35.28
CA SER A 441 -8.46 -12.61 36.54
C SER A 441 -8.46 -11.10 36.78
N ARG A 442 -8.51 -10.31 35.70
CA ARG A 442 -8.51 -8.83 35.75
C ARG A 442 -9.78 -8.27 35.14
N ARG A 443 -10.17 -7.07 35.58
CA ARG A 443 -11.32 -6.33 35.03
C ARG A 443 -10.99 -5.60 33.71
N HIS A 444 -9.72 -5.29 33.49
CA HIS A 444 -9.19 -4.56 32.34
C HIS A 444 -7.90 -5.23 31.85
N GLY A 445 -7.60 -5.11 30.55
CA GLY A 445 -6.39 -5.63 29.91
C GLY A 445 -6.66 -6.41 28.63
N ARG A 446 -5.58 -6.77 27.92
CA ARG A 446 -5.64 -7.54 26.68
C ARG A 446 -5.76 -9.04 26.95
N VAL A 447 -6.62 -9.70 26.20
CA VAL A 447 -6.79 -11.15 26.17
C VAL A 447 -6.59 -11.63 24.73
N ALA A 448 -5.61 -12.52 24.51
CA ALA A 448 -5.44 -13.20 23.24
C ALA A 448 -6.16 -14.55 23.28
N LEU A 449 -6.90 -14.84 22.22
CA LEU A 449 -7.63 -16.08 21.98
C LEU A 449 -7.08 -16.75 20.73
N ALA A 450 -6.81 -18.04 20.77
CA ALA A 450 -6.62 -18.84 19.56
C ALA A 450 -7.57 -20.03 19.59
N ALA A 451 -8.12 -20.41 18.44
CA ALA A 451 -8.94 -21.58 18.25
C ALA A 451 -8.32 -22.44 17.15
N SER A 452 -8.22 -23.76 17.34
CA SER A 452 -7.68 -24.67 16.33
C SER A 452 -8.48 -25.95 16.17
N VAL A 453 -8.50 -26.46 14.95
CA VAL A 453 -9.07 -27.76 14.58
C VAL A 453 -7.95 -28.65 14.02
N ARG A 454 -8.27 -29.90 13.65
CA ARG A 454 -7.25 -30.88 13.18
C ARG A 454 -6.45 -30.39 11.95
N GLN A 455 -6.96 -29.42 11.18
CA GLN A 455 -6.34 -28.86 9.97
C GLN A 455 -6.62 -27.34 9.85
N GLY A 456 -6.31 -26.54 10.87
CA GLY A 456 -6.46 -25.08 10.78
C GLY A 456 -6.35 -24.38 12.15
N THR A 457 -5.89 -23.13 12.15
CA THR A 457 -5.74 -22.30 13.36
C THR A 457 -6.23 -20.89 13.10
N GLU A 458 -7.13 -20.39 13.95
CA GLU A 458 -7.59 -19.00 13.99
C GLU A 458 -7.05 -18.32 15.25
N ARG A 459 -6.52 -17.09 15.14
CA ARG A 459 -6.05 -16.30 16.29
C ARG A 459 -6.73 -14.93 16.31
N ARG A 460 -7.16 -14.52 17.50
CA ARG A 460 -7.86 -13.25 17.78
C ARG A 460 -7.27 -12.58 19.00
N THR A 461 -7.12 -11.26 18.94
CA THR A 461 -6.76 -10.45 20.10
C THR A 461 -7.96 -9.62 20.48
N VAL A 462 -8.37 -9.69 21.75
CA VAL A 462 -9.43 -8.85 22.27
C VAL A 462 -8.85 -7.91 23.33
N VAL A 463 -9.09 -6.62 23.13
CA VAL A 463 -8.65 -5.54 24.03
C VAL A 463 -9.85 -5.13 24.88
N TYR A 464 -9.69 -5.12 26.22
CA TYR A 464 -10.77 -4.81 27.17
C TYR A 464 -10.35 -3.83 28.27
#